data_AF-A0A7J6SCP2-F1
#
_entry.id   AF-A0A7J6SCP2-F1
#
_cell.length_a   1.000
_cell.length_b   1.000
_cell.length_c   1.000
_cell.angle_alpha   90.00
_cell.angle_beta   90.00
_cell.angle_gamma   90.00
#
_symmetry.space_group_name_H-M   'P 1'
#
loop_
_entity.id
_entity.type
_entity.pdbx_description
1 polymer ?
#
loop_
_entity_poly.entity_id
_entity_poly.type
_entity_poly.pdbx_seq_one_letter_code
_entity_poly.pdbx_strand_id
1 'polypeptide(L)'
;VKKKFDGDTEHSIRKAEFAAEFNKILTSAQLKKSNKTGRRKHHQHAEKYVEVYCTAMVGIYISVFVKQSLVDKISNVHTKKVKGGLGGSHGNKGGILLSMMIGQSLVTFGCVQLEAGERMMEIRNEQLYLIMAEYKQQLRQYYSSCHAQRRVFILFGDFNFRLNCDRTTAIRLIEKGAIERLSEYDQYKQGECLDPILVHCKEGPFSDFLPTYKYCTAHYNPC
;
A
#
# COMPACT_ATOMS: atom_id res chain seq x y z
N VAL A 1 -26.13 -31.41 -3.75
CA VAL A 1 -25.16 -30.68 -4.61
C VAL A 1 -24.98 -29.28 -4.04
N LYS A 2 -23.88 -29.04 -3.31
CA LYS A 2 -23.56 -27.70 -2.77
C LYS A 2 -23.27 -26.78 -3.95
N LYS A 3 -24.09 -25.75 -4.15
CA LYS A 3 -23.82 -24.70 -5.14
C LYS A 3 -22.46 -24.08 -4.80
N LYS A 4 -21.47 -24.28 -5.66
CA LYS A 4 -20.27 -23.43 -5.69
C LYS A 4 -20.79 -22.02 -5.93
N PHE A 5 -20.64 -21.16 -4.93
CA PHE A 5 -20.78 -19.72 -5.14
C PHE A 5 -19.65 -19.32 -6.08
N ASP A 6 -19.99 -18.79 -7.25
CA ASP A 6 -19.03 -18.20 -8.18
C ASP A 6 -18.37 -17.00 -7.51
N GLY A 7 -17.08 -17.14 -7.18
CA GLY A 7 -16.31 -16.11 -6.47
C GLY A 7 -16.25 -14.76 -7.21
N ASP A 8 -16.53 -14.75 -8.51
CA ASP A 8 -16.55 -13.53 -9.32
C ASP A 8 -17.75 -12.62 -9.03
N THR A 9 -18.90 -13.16 -8.64
CA THR A 9 -20.11 -12.35 -8.41
C THR A 9 -20.09 -11.66 -7.05
N GLU A 10 -19.71 -12.37 -5.99
CA GLU A 10 -19.62 -11.80 -4.63
C GLU A 10 -18.50 -10.74 -4.53
N HIS A 11 -17.35 -11.01 -5.16
CA HIS A 11 -16.26 -10.03 -5.22
C HIS A 11 -16.68 -8.76 -5.98
N SER A 12 -17.43 -8.90 -7.08
CA SER A 12 -17.95 -7.77 -7.86
C SER A 12 -18.98 -6.95 -7.09
N ILE A 13 -19.83 -7.59 -6.29
CA ILE A 13 -20.81 -6.89 -5.43
C ILE A 13 -20.09 -6.10 -4.33
N ARG A 14 -19.19 -6.74 -3.58
CA ARG A 14 -18.41 -6.08 -2.51
C ARG A 14 -17.57 -4.92 -3.06
N LYS A 15 -17.04 -5.07 -4.29
CA LYS A 15 -16.33 -4.01 -5.02
C LYS A 15 -17.25 -2.81 -5.30
N ALA A 16 -18.44 -3.05 -5.85
CA ALA A 16 -19.40 -1.99 -6.13
C ALA A 16 -19.88 -1.27 -4.86
N GLU A 17 -20.14 -2.02 -3.79
CA GLU A 17 -20.50 -1.48 -2.48
C GLU A 17 -19.39 -0.61 -1.89
N PHE A 18 -18.15 -1.11 -1.90
CA PHE A 18 -16.98 -0.35 -1.45
C PHE A 18 -16.78 0.93 -2.27
N ALA A 19 -16.87 0.85 -3.60
CA ALA A 19 -16.72 2.01 -4.46
C ALA A 19 -17.82 3.07 -4.22
N ALA A 20 -19.04 2.64 -3.93
CA ALA A 20 -20.14 3.54 -3.59
C ALA A 20 -19.94 4.20 -2.22
N GLU A 21 -19.53 3.43 -1.21
CA GLU A 21 -19.25 3.95 0.13
C GLU A 21 -18.06 4.91 0.13
N PHE A 22 -16.97 4.55 -0.56
CA PHE A 22 -15.79 5.39 -0.69
C PHE A 22 -16.12 6.73 -1.36
N ASN A 23 -16.93 6.74 -2.42
CA ASN A 23 -17.38 7.97 -3.06
C ASN A 23 -18.23 8.85 -2.14
N LYS A 24 -19.07 8.25 -1.27
CA LYS A 24 -19.82 9.01 -0.24
C LYS A 24 -18.85 9.66 0.75
N ILE A 25 -17.84 8.94 1.20
CA ILE A 25 -16.81 9.45 2.13
C ILE A 25 -16.04 10.61 1.49
N LEU A 26 -15.54 10.44 0.26
CA LEU A 26 -14.79 11.47 -0.46
C LEU A 26 -15.61 12.74 -0.69
N THR A 27 -16.85 12.58 -1.17
CA THR A 27 -17.78 13.69 -1.39
C THR A 27 -18.01 14.47 -0.10
N SER A 28 -18.25 13.75 1.01
CA SER A 28 -18.45 14.34 2.33
C SER A 28 -17.22 15.12 2.82
N ALA A 29 -16.02 14.58 2.59
CA ALA A 29 -14.76 15.23 2.97
C ALA A 29 -14.50 16.51 2.15
N GLN A 30 -14.77 16.48 0.84
CA GLN A 30 -14.63 17.65 -0.05
C GLN A 30 -15.59 18.79 0.36
N LEU A 31 -16.85 18.47 0.63
CA LEU A 31 -17.85 19.45 1.07
C LEU A 31 -17.47 20.10 2.41
N LYS A 32 -16.97 19.32 3.37
CA LYS A 32 -16.47 19.84 4.67
C LYS A 32 -15.31 20.83 4.49
N LYS A 33 -14.39 20.57 3.54
CA LYS A 33 -13.24 21.44 3.28
C LYS A 33 -13.64 22.75 2.60
N SER A 34 -14.62 22.71 1.69
CA SER A 34 -15.18 23.90 1.06
C SER A 34 -15.81 24.86 2.08
N ASN A 35 -16.60 24.33 3.02
CA ASN A 35 -17.24 25.14 4.07
C ASN A 35 -16.26 25.80 5.05
N LYS A 36 -15.08 25.24 5.29
CA LYS A 36 -14.06 25.81 6.19
C LYS A 36 -13.26 26.97 5.59
N THR A 37 -13.21 27.11 4.26
CA THR A 37 -12.28 28.04 3.60
C THR A 37 -12.89 29.40 3.23
N GLY A 38 -14.17 29.66 3.54
CA GLY A 38 -14.81 30.97 3.38
C GLY A 38 -14.85 31.55 1.95
N ARG A 39 -14.39 30.79 0.95
CA ARG A 39 -14.36 31.23 -0.45
C ARG A 39 -15.78 31.21 -1.02
N ARG A 40 -16.14 32.32 -1.70
CA ARG A 40 -17.40 32.56 -2.41
C ARG A 40 -17.97 31.28 -3.05
N LYS A 41 -19.29 31.08 -2.89
CA LYS A 41 -20.13 30.00 -3.43
C LYS A 41 -20.05 29.87 -4.96
N HIS A 42 -18.90 29.54 -5.52
CA HIS A 42 -18.90 28.79 -6.77
C HIS A 42 -19.45 27.41 -6.42
N HIS A 43 -20.45 26.96 -7.18
CA HIS A 43 -20.91 25.57 -7.15
C HIS A 43 -19.75 24.67 -7.59
N GLN A 44 -18.76 24.45 -6.72
CA GLN A 44 -17.77 23.40 -6.89
C GLN A 44 -18.52 22.11 -6.64
N HIS A 45 -19.03 21.51 -7.73
CA HIS A 45 -19.48 20.12 -7.69
C HIS A 45 -18.36 19.28 -7.08
N ALA A 46 -18.72 18.47 -6.08
CA ALA A 46 -17.80 17.49 -5.52
C ALA A 46 -17.20 16.67 -6.66
N GLU A 47 -15.87 16.57 -6.65
CA GLU A 47 -15.15 15.93 -7.73
C GLU A 47 -15.33 14.42 -7.59
N LYS A 48 -16.02 13.82 -8.57
CA LYS A 48 -16.34 12.40 -8.59
C LYS A 48 -15.08 11.57 -8.82
N TYR A 49 -14.91 10.50 -8.06
CA TYR A 49 -13.88 9.50 -8.27
C TYR A 49 -14.49 8.21 -8.84
N VAL A 50 -13.74 7.54 -9.70
CA VAL A 50 -14.11 6.23 -10.24
C VAL A 50 -12.99 5.24 -10.05
N GLU A 51 -13.36 4.01 -9.75
CA GLU A 51 -12.43 2.90 -9.68
C GLU A 51 -11.99 2.53 -11.10
N VAL A 52 -10.68 2.57 -11.35
CA VAL A 52 -10.11 2.21 -12.67
C VAL A 52 -9.53 0.82 -12.68
N TYR A 53 -9.09 0.31 -11.51
CA TYR A 53 -8.56 -1.04 -11.40
C TYR A 53 -8.58 -1.52 -9.95
N CYS A 54 -8.78 -2.82 -9.76
CA CYS A 54 -8.58 -3.47 -8.48
C CYS A 54 -8.06 -4.89 -8.67
N THR A 55 -7.37 -5.42 -7.66
CA THR A 55 -6.99 -6.82 -7.64
C THR A 55 -6.76 -7.30 -6.21
N ALA A 56 -6.84 -8.60 -6.00
CA ALA A 56 -6.56 -9.25 -4.73
C ALA A 56 -5.61 -10.44 -4.89
N MET A 57 -4.81 -10.68 -3.86
CA MET A 57 -4.01 -11.88 -3.67
C MET A 57 -4.09 -12.31 -2.21
N VAL A 58 -4.86 -13.37 -1.96
CA VAL A 58 -5.08 -13.91 -0.61
C VAL A 58 -5.57 -12.83 0.36
N GLY A 59 -4.73 -12.33 1.27
CA GLY A 59 -5.07 -11.27 2.24
C GLY A 59 -4.79 -9.84 1.78
N ILE A 60 -4.20 -9.67 0.59
CA ILE A 60 -3.85 -8.36 0.03
C ILE A 60 -4.93 -7.95 -0.97
N TYR A 61 -5.44 -6.72 -0.84
CA TYR A 61 -6.34 -6.10 -1.80
C TYR A 61 -5.85 -4.69 -2.11
N ILE A 62 -5.81 -4.35 -3.39
CA ILE A 62 -5.51 -3.00 -3.88
C ILE A 62 -6.62 -2.56 -4.82
N SER A 63 -7.08 -1.33 -4.66
CA SER A 63 -8.00 -0.66 -5.57
C SER A 63 -7.53 0.77 -5.82
N VAL A 64 -7.61 1.20 -7.09
CA VAL A 64 -7.16 2.50 -7.55
C VAL A 64 -8.36 3.29 -8.03
N PHE A 65 -8.60 4.41 -7.36
CA PHE A 65 -9.62 5.39 -7.71
C PHE A 65 -8.96 6.65 -8.29
N VAL A 66 -9.50 7.15 -9.40
CA VAL A 66 -9.04 8.40 -10.01
C VAL A 66 -10.19 9.38 -10.16
N LYS A 67 -9.88 10.66 -10.24
CA LYS A 67 -10.85 11.69 -10.60
C LYS A 67 -11.46 11.34 -11.97
N GLN A 68 -12.78 11.48 -12.12
CA GLN A 68 -13.49 11.17 -13.36
C GLN A 68 -12.86 11.85 -14.59
N SER A 69 -12.35 13.07 -14.44
CA SER A 69 -11.68 13.85 -15.48
C SER A 69 -10.31 13.31 -15.92
N LEU A 70 -9.74 12.34 -15.20
CA LEU A 70 -8.44 11.73 -15.49
C LEU A 70 -8.56 10.34 -16.10
N VAL A 71 -9.77 9.78 -16.20
CA VAL A 71 -10.00 8.39 -16.67
C VAL A 71 -9.41 8.17 -18.06
N ASP A 72 -9.65 9.09 -18.99
CA ASP A 72 -9.15 8.99 -20.37
C ASP A 72 -7.62 9.11 -20.48
N LYS A 73 -6.95 9.49 -19.38
CA LYS A 73 -5.49 9.54 -19.31
C LYS A 73 -4.90 8.24 -18.74
N ILE A 74 -5.71 7.31 -18.27
CA ILE A 74 -5.24 6.03 -17.75
C ILE A 74 -5.09 5.04 -18.91
N SER A 75 -3.92 4.43 -19.04
CA SER A 75 -3.68 3.38 -20.04
C SER A 75 -2.65 2.36 -19.57
N ASN A 76 -2.49 1.28 -20.34
CA ASN A 76 -1.48 0.24 -20.12
C ASN A 76 -1.46 -0.30 -18.67
N VAL A 77 -2.63 -0.67 -18.13
CA VAL A 77 -2.72 -1.21 -16.77
C VAL A 77 -2.23 -2.65 -16.74
N HIS A 78 -1.17 -2.91 -15.97
CA HIS A 78 -0.56 -4.23 -15.80
C HIS A 78 -0.44 -4.58 -14.33
N THR A 79 -0.78 -5.82 -13.98
CA THR A 79 -0.67 -6.31 -12.61
C THR A 79 0.14 -7.60 -12.54
N LYS A 80 0.96 -7.76 -11.51
CA LYS A 80 1.64 -9.01 -11.18
C LYS A 80 1.51 -9.30 -9.68
N LYS A 81 1.29 -10.58 -9.38
CA LYS A 81 1.14 -11.11 -8.02
C LYS A 81 2.38 -11.96 -7.71
N VAL A 82 3.10 -11.60 -6.66
CA VAL A 82 4.33 -12.28 -6.22
C VAL A 82 4.04 -13.00 -4.91
N LYS A 83 4.08 -14.33 -4.90
CA LYS A 83 3.87 -15.14 -3.70
C LYS A 83 5.18 -15.29 -2.93
N GLY A 84 5.17 -14.99 -1.63
CA GLY A 84 6.34 -14.94 -0.77
C GLY A 84 6.66 -16.23 0.01
N GLY A 85 6.04 -17.36 -0.32
CA GLY A 85 6.33 -18.64 0.33
C GLY A 85 7.73 -19.18 0.03
N LEU A 86 8.25 -20.08 0.88
CA LEU A 86 9.46 -20.86 0.59
C LEU A 86 9.31 -21.50 -0.82
N GLY A 87 10.18 -21.12 -1.76
CA GLY A 87 10.13 -21.60 -3.15
C GLY A 87 8.99 -21.02 -4.00
N GLY A 88 8.40 -19.88 -3.64
CA GLY A 88 7.43 -19.11 -4.45
C GLY A 88 6.06 -19.76 -4.65
N SER A 89 5.79 -20.92 -4.03
CA SER A 89 4.66 -21.78 -4.39
C SER A 89 3.53 -21.83 -3.33
N HIS A 90 3.82 -21.56 -2.05
CA HIS A 90 2.84 -21.70 -0.97
C HIS A 90 2.96 -20.58 0.08
N GLY A 91 1.97 -19.68 0.15
CA GLY A 91 1.92 -18.67 1.21
C GLY A 91 0.82 -17.65 1.00
N ASN A 92 0.22 -17.17 2.10
CA ASN A 92 -0.70 -16.04 2.11
C ASN A 92 0.02 -14.68 2.18
N LYS A 93 1.35 -14.68 2.02
CA LYS A 93 2.25 -13.53 2.07
C LYS A 93 2.85 -13.24 0.70
N GLY A 94 3.30 -12.02 0.48
CA GLY A 94 3.90 -11.57 -0.78
C GLY A 94 3.49 -10.15 -1.13
N GLY A 95 3.31 -9.87 -2.41
CA GLY A 95 2.89 -8.55 -2.87
C GLY A 95 2.18 -8.52 -4.22
N ILE A 96 1.50 -7.41 -4.47
CA ILE A 96 0.87 -7.07 -5.74
C ILE A 96 1.60 -5.86 -6.31
N LEU A 97 2.10 -5.98 -7.53
CA LEU A 97 2.62 -4.86 -8.33
C LEU A 97 1.55 -4.48 -9.36
N LEU A 98 1.04 -3.25 -9.26
CA LEU A 98 0.06 -2.68 -10.18
C LEU A 98 0.68 -1.46 -10.84
N SER A 99 0.99 -1.56 -12.13
CA SER A 99 1.57 -0.49 -12.94
C SER A 99 0.53 0.06 -13.92
N MET A 100 0.49 1.37 -14.11
CA MET A 100 -0.34 2.03 -15.12
C MET A 100 0.30 3.32 -15.63
N MET A 101 -0.03 3.69 -16.85
CA MET A 101 0.26 5.02 -17.36
C MET A 101 -0.83 5.99 -16.92
N ILE A 102 -0.41 7.15 -16.40
CA ILE A 102 -1.26 8.30 -16.14
C ILE A 102 -0.75 9.45 -16.99
N GLY A 103 -1.36 9.65 -18.15
CA GLY A 103 -0.82 10.50 -19.22
C GLY A 103 0.55 9.99 -19.65
N GLN A 104 1.60 10.77 -19.39
CA GLN A 104 2.98 10.43 -19.75
C GLN A 104 3.82 9.94 -18.56
N SER A 105 3.19 9.66 -17.42
CA SER A 105 3.87 9.14 -16.23
C SER A 105 3.55 7.66 -16.04
N LEU A 106 4.57 6.82 -15.88
CA LEU A 106 4.40 5.46 -15.40
C LEU A 106 4.32 5.48 -13.88
N VAL A 107 3.21 5.00 -13.33
CA VAL A 107 3.00 4.88 -11.89
C VAL A 107 2.85 3.41 -11.53
N THR A 108 3.68 2.93 -10.61
CA THR A 108 3.63 1.57 -10.10
C THR A 108 3.38 1.57 -8.60
N PHE A 109 2.34 0.85 -8.19
CA PHE A 109 1.96 0.58 -6.81
C PHE A 109 2.42 -0.83 -6.43
N GLY A 110 3.28 -0.96 -5.42
CA GLY A 110 3.59 -2.22 -4.77
C GLY A 110 2.86 -2.31 -3.44
N CYS A 111 1.87 -3.20 -3.33
CA CYS A 111 1.16 -3.46 -2.07
C CYS A 111 1.62 -4.80 -1.50
N VAL A 112 2.22 -4.79 -0.30
CA VAL A 112 2.86 -5.98 0.29
C VAL A 112 2.19 -6.41 1.59
N GLN A 113 2.27 -7.70 1.87
CA GLN A 113 2.04 -8.29 3.18
C GLN A 113 3.13 -9.33 3.39
N LEU A 114 4.18 -8.95 4.10
CA LEU A 114 5.37 -9.78 4.29
C LEU A 114 5.25 -10.68 5.52
N GLU A 115 6.23 -11.57 5.69
CA GLU A 115 6.22 -12.59 6.74
C GLU A 115 6.18 -12.00 8.16
N ALA A 116 5.29 -12.55 8.98
CA ALA A 116 5.06 -12.08 10.34
C ALA A 116 6.02 -12.76 11.33
N GLY A 117 6.27 -12.09 12.45
CA GLY A 117 7.11 -12.61 13.53
C GLY A 117 8.41 -11.84 13.67
N GLU A 118 8.85 -11.67 14.92
CA GLU A 118 10.01 -10.84 15.28
C GLU A 118 11.32 -11.36 14.68
N ARG A 119 11.47 -12.68 14.56
CA ARG A 119 12.68 -13.35 14.06
C ARG A 119 12.68 -13.61 12.55
N MET A 120 11.71 -13.09 11.81
CA MET A 120 11.54 -13.37 10.37
C MET A 120 12.11 -12.24 9.46
N MET A 121 13.08 -11.47 9.96
CA MET A 121 13.66 -10.33 9.23
C MET A 121 14.28 -10.77 7.89
N GLU A 122 15.06 -11.85 7.89
CA GLU A 122 15.71 -12.39 6.68
C GLU A 122 14.69 -12.81 5.62
N ILE A 123 13.63 -13.52 6.03
CA ILE A 123 12.54 -13.93 5.13
C ILE A 123 11.84 -12.71 4.52
N ARG A 124 11.60 -11.64 5.29
CA ARG A 124 11.02 -10.40 4.76
C ARG A 124 11.93 -9.73 3.73
N ASN A 125 13.24 -9.72 3.96
CA ASN A 125 14.22 -9.19 3.01
C ASN A 125 14.23 -10.01 1.70
N GLU A 126 14.19 -11.34 1.78
CA GLU A 126 14.06 -12.21 0.60
C GLU A 126 12.76 -11.96 -0.17
N GLN A 127 11.63 -11.81 0.54
CA GLN A 127 10.35 -11.50 -0.08
C GLN A 127 10.38 -10.14 -0.79
N LEU A 128 10.96 -9.10 -0.17
CA LEU A 128 11.17 -7.81 -0.81
C LEU A 128 12.05 -7.93 -2.05
N TYR A 129 13.15 -8.68 -1.97
CA TYR A 129 14.02 -8.91 -3.12
C TYR A 129 13.26 -9.53 -4.30
N LEU A 130 12.45 -10.56 -4.07
CA LEU A 130 11.63 -11.18 -5.12
C LEU A 130 10.62 -10.21 -5.73
N ILE A 131 9.98 -9.37 -4.90
CA ILE A 131 9.06 -8.33 -5.36
C ILE A 131 9.79 -7.30 -6.22
N MET A 132 10.99 -6.87 -5.82
CA MET A 132 11.79 -5.90 -6.56
C MET A 132 12.35 -6.49 -7.86
N ALA A 133 12.73 -7.76 -7.87
CA ALA A 133 13.14 -8.46 -9.09
C ALA A 133 12.00 -8.52 -10.11
N GLU A 134 10.78 -8.83 -9.67
CA GLU A 134 9.59 -8.82 -10.52
C GLU A 134 9.24 -7.40 -11.02
N TYR A 135 9.35 -6.38 -10.16
CA TYR A 135 9.16 -5.00 -10.59
C TYR A 135 10.13 -4.61 -11.72
N LYS A 136 11.42 -4.92 -11.56
CA LYS A 136 12.43 -4.69 -12.60
C LYS A 136 12.11 -5.45 -13.88
N GLN A 137 11.60 -6.68 -13.77
CA GLN A 137 11.14 -7.46 -14.93
C GLN A 137 9.97 -6.78 -15.63
N GLN A 138 8.95 -6.33 -14.90
CA GLN A 138 7.81 -5.61 -15.49
C GLN A 138 8.27 -4.35 -16.23
N LEU A 139 9.19 -3.58 -15.65
CA LEU A 139 9.75 -2.40 -16.29
C LEU A 139 10.42 -2.74 -17.63
N ARG A 140 11.15 -3.86 -17.71
CA ARG A 140 11.80 -4.31 -18.95
C ARG A 140 10.81 -4.87 -19.97
N GLN A 141 9.80 -5.63 -19.54
CA GLN A 141 8.90 -6.33 -20.45
C GLN A 141 7.80 -5.44 -21.02
N TYR A 142 7.16 -4.63 -20.18
CA TYR A 142 5.97 -3.87 -20.56
C TYR A 142 6.26 -2.39 -20.82
N TYR A 143 7.41 -1.89 -20.36
CA TYR A 143 7.70 -0.46 -20.27
C TYR A 143 9.11 -0.09 -20.77
N SER A 144 9.77 -1.01 -21.48
CA SER A 144 11.05 -0.74 -22.15
C SER A 144 10.89 0.21 -23.34
N SER A 145 9.81 0.06 -24.09
CA SER A 145 9.44 0.94 -25.21
C SER A 145 8.56 2.12 -24.81
N CYS A 146 8.08 2.19 -23.56
CA CYS A 146 7.26 3.31 -23.14
C CYS A 146 8.12 4.56 -22.96
N HIS A 147 7.79 5.64 -23.67
CA HIS A 147 8.40 6.95 -23.50
C HIS A 147 7.79 7.69 -22.29
N ALA A 148 7.71 7.02 -21.15
CA ALA A 148 7.28 7.66 -19.91
C ALA A 148 8.29 8.76 -19.54
N GLN A 149 7.83 10.01 -19.46
CA GLN A 149 8.66 11.15 -19.05
C GLN A 149 9.03 11.07 -17.57
N ARG A 150 8.17 10.43 -16.77
CA ARG A 150 8.37 10.25 -15.33
C ARG A 150 8.00 8.83 -14.93
N ARG A 151 8.76 8.27 -13.99
CA ARG A 151 8.45 6.99 -13.34
C ARG A 151 8.27 7.25 -11.85
N VAL A 152 7.18 6.74 -11.29
CA VAL A 152 6.83 6.86 -9.88
C VAL A 152 6.59 5.45 -9.35
N PHE A 153 7.31 5.08 -8.31
CA PHE A 153 7.11 3.82 -7.60
C PHE A 153 6.68 4.12 -6.17
N ILE A 154 5.55 3.53 -5.76
CA ILE A 154 4.99 3.66 -4.42
C ILE A 154 4.87 2.26 -3.84
N LEU A 155 5.68 1.94 -2.85
CA LEU A 155 5.64 0.68 -2.12
C LEU A 155 5.00 0.91 -0.76
N PHE A 156 4.01 0.10 -0.40
CA PHE A 156 3.24 0.24 0.84
C PHE A 156 2.62 -1.10 1.25
N GLY A 157 2.05 -1.16 2.45
CA GLY A 157 1.35 -2.34 2.97
C GLY A 157 1.85 -2.73 4.36
N ASP A 158 1.64 -3.98 4.74
CA ASP A 158 2.14 -4.53 5.99
C ASP A 158 3.49 -5.22 5.76
N PHE A 159 4.56 -4.47 5.96
CA PHE A 159 5.92 -4.99 5.82
C PHE A 159 6.30 -5.92 6.98
N ASN A 160 5.56 -5.92 8.10
CA ASN A 160 5.82 -6.76 9.27
C ASN A 160 7.22 -6.67 9.92
N PHE A 161 8.06 -5.69 9.59
CA PHE A 161 9.27 -5.41 10.36
C PHE A 161 8.90 -4.96 11.77
N ARG A 162 9.75 -5.35 12.74
CA ARG A 162 9.50 -5.16 14.18
C ARG A 162 10.59 -4.28 14.78
N LEU A 163 10.36 -3.86 16.01
CA LEU A 163 11.37 -3.19 16.82
C LEU A 163 12.30 -4.24 17.43
N ASN A 164 13.61 -4.02 17.29
CA ASN A 164 14.67 -4.80 17.88
C ASN A 164 15.00 -4.30 19.31
N CYS A 165 13.98 -4.16 20.15
CA CYS A 165 14.09 -3.83 21.56
C CYS A 165 13.01 -4.55 22.37
N ASP A 166 13.20 -4.66 23.67
CA ASP A 166 12.17 -5.20 24.54
C ASP A 166 10.96 -4.25 24.67
N ARG A 167 9.83 -4.82 25.09
CA ARG A 167 8.56 -4.09 25.26
C ARG A 167 8.68 -2.93 26.24
N THR A 168 9.37 -3.12 27.36
CA THR A 168 9.52 -2.09 28.40
C THR A 168 10.25 -0.87 27.84
N THR A 169 11.31 -1.11 27.07
CA THR A 169 12.04 -0.07 26.36
C THR A 169 11.16 0.65 25.34
N ALA A 170 10.40 -0.10 24.53
CA ALA A 170 9.51 0.47 23.52
C ALA A 170 8.43 1.37 24.15
N ILE A 171 7.69 0.86 25.14
CA ILE A 171 6.62 1.59 25.82
C ILE A 171 7.16 2.85 26.49
N ARG A 172 8.30 2.77 27.17
CA ARG A 172 8.94 3.93 27.81
C ARG A 172 9.30 5.02 26.80
N LEU A 173 9.78 4.65 25.60
CA LEU A 173 10.09 5.63 24.55
C LEU A 173 8.81 6.25 23.96
N ILE A 174 7.76 5.46 23.77
CA ILE A 174 6.44 5.93 23.34
C ILE A 174 5.85 6.93 24.34
N GLU A 175 5.84 6.61 25.63
CA GLU A 175 5.32 7.48 26.69
C GLU A 175 6.07 8.81 26.81
N LYS A 176 7.37 8.81 26.48
CA LYS A 176 8.20 10.02 26.43
C LYS A 176 8.08 10.80 25.13
N GLY A 177 7.29 10.33 24.16
CA GLY A 177 7.21 10.92 22.81
C GLY A 177 8.52 10.80 22.01
N ALA A 178 9.44 9.93 22.42
CA ALA A 178 10.77 9.77 21.82
C ALA A 178 10.73 8.83 20.61
N ILE A 179 9.85 9.10 19.65
CA ILE A 179 9.57 8.20 18.52
C ILE A 179 10.73 8.09 17.54
N GLU A 180 11.47 9.17 17.29
CA GLU A 180 12.68 9.10 16.46
C GLU A 180 13.71 8.13 17.06
N ARG A 181 13.90 8.17 18.38
CA ARG A 181 14.81 7.26 19.08
C ARG A 181 14.30 5.81 19.03
N LEU A 182 12.99 5.61 19.08
CA LEU A 182 12.38 4.30 18.91
C LEU A 182 12.64 3.73 17.50
N SER A 183 12.59 4.58 16.47
CA SER A 183 12.83 4.17 15.09
C SER A 183 14.25 3.64 14.83
N GLU A 184 15.22 3.93 15.71
CA GLU A 184 16.57 3.35 15.63
C GLU A 184 16.56 1.83 15.88
N TYR A 185 15.51 1.32 16.53
CA TYR A 185 15.29 -0.12 16.72
C TYR A 185 14.50 -0.76 15.59
N ASP A 186 14.04 -0.01 14.59
CA ASP A 186 13.23 -0.56 13.51
C ASP A 186 14.07 -1.48 12.59
N GLN A 187 13.65 -2.74 12.46
CA GLN A 187 14.37 -3.74 11.66
C GLN A 187 14.47 -3.39 10.18
N TYR A 188 13.51 -2.67 9.60
CA TYR A 188 13.59 -2.24 8.20
C TYR A 188 14.71 -1.22 8.03
N LYS A 189 14.85 -0.29 8.98
CA LYS A 189 15.94 0.70 9.01
C LYS A 189 17.31 0.10 9.35
N GLN A 190 17.33 -0.89 10.24
CA GLN A 190 18.56 -1.60 10.61
C GLN A 190 19.04 -2.57 9.52
N GLY A 191 18.13 -3.00 8.64
CA GLY A 191 18.40 -3.99 7.61
C GLY A 191 19.43 -3.53 6.59
N GLU A 192 20.57 -4.20 6.57
CA GLU A 192 21.48 -4.28 5.43
C GLU A 192 20.82 -5.15 4.33
N CYS A 193 21.02 -4.84 3.05
CA CYS A 193 20.44 -5.53 1.87
C CYS A 193 19.05 -5.07 1.40
N LEU A 194 18.76 -3.77 1.48
CA LEU A 194 17.71 -3.20 0.64
C LEU A 194 18.17 -3.17 -0.82
N ASP A 195 17.32 -3.67 -1.72
CA ASP A 195 17.51 -3.51 -3.17
C ASP A 195 17.86 -2.04 -3.49
N PRO A 196 18.82 -1.74 -4.39
CA PRO A 196 19.22 -0.37 -4.68
C PRO A 196 18.06 0.59 -4.99
N ILE A 197 16.95 0.09 -5.55
CA ILE A 197 15.75 0.90 -5.78
C ILE A 197 15.13 1.38 -4.46
N LEU A 198 15.10 0.53 -3.44
CA LEU A 198 14.54 0.85 -2.12
C LEU A 198 15.39 1.89 -1.39
N VAL A 199 16.70 1.92 -1.61
CA VAL A 199 17.59 2.99 -1.09
C VAL A 199 17.19 4.38 -1.61
N HIS A 200 16.58 4.45 -2.80
CA HIS A 200 16.07 5.69 -3.37
C HIS A 200 14.61 5.99 -3.02
N CYS A 201 13.91 5.07 -2.35
CA CYS A 201 12.59 5.35 -1.82
C CYS A 201 12.69 6.37 -0.67
N LYS A 202 11.70 7.25 -0.60
CA LYS A 202 11.60 8.24 0.47
C LYS A 202 10.46 7.83 1.39
N GLU A 203 10.79 7.69 2.67
CA GLU A 203 9.82 7.47 3.74
C GLU A 203 9.60 8.79 4.51
N GLY A 204 8.39 8.96 5.06
CA GLY A 204 8.08 10.11 5.91
C GLY A 204 8.78 10.02 7.27
N PRO A 205 8.81 11.11 8.06
CA PRO A 205 9.41 11.09 9.40
C PRO A 205 8.56 10.23 10.36
N PHE A 206 9.23 9.45 11.21
CA PHE A 206 8.54 8.58 12.19
C PHE A 206 7.93 9.38 13.34
N SER A 207 8.45 10.56 13.63
CA SER A 207 7.93 11.47 14.65
C SER A 207 6.47 11.90 14.46
N ASP A 208 5.89 11.73 13.26
CA ASP A 208 4.52 12.14 12.96
C ASP A 208 3.45 11.15 13.46
N PHE A 209 3.83 9.93 13.87
CA PHE A 209 2.86 8.89 14.25
C PHE A 209 3.42 7.88 15.28
N LEU A 210 2.52 7.18 15.98
CA LEU A 210 2.87 6.11 16.91
C LEU A 210 2.98 4.75 16.17
N PRO A 211 3.74 3.77 16.71
CA PRO A 211 3.78 2.42 16.15
C PRO A 211 2.37 1.86 15.93
N THR A 212 2.10 1.33 14.74
CA THR A 212 0.75 0.97 14.29
C THR A 212 0.31 -0.43 14.71
N TYR A 213 1.17 -1.20 15.37
CA TYR A 213 0.92 -2.57 15.82
C TYR A 213 1.73 -2.90 17.09
N LYS A 214 1.20 -3.68 18.06
CA LYS A 214 -0.17 -4.24 18.14
C LYS A 214 -1.01 -3.40 19.10
N TYR A 215 -2.28 -3.17 18.79
CA TYR A 215 -3.20 -2.52 19.72
C TYR A 215 -4.14 -3.53 20.38
N CYS A 216 -4.44 -3.28 21.65
CA CYS A 216 -5.40 -4.07 22.42
C CYS A 216 -6.82 -3.62 22.06
N THR A 217 -7.61 -4.54 21.51
CA THR A 217 -8.96 -4.27 20.97
C THR A 217 -9.95 -3.76 22.03
N ALA A 218 -9.67 -3.97 23.31
CA ALA A 218 -10.51 -3.48 24.41
C ALA A 218 -10.29 -1.99 24.77
N HIS A 219 -9.10 -1.43 24.50
CA HIS A 219 -8.72 -0.12 25.04
C HIS A 219 -7.92 0.80 24.10
N TYR A 220 -7.66 0.41 22.84
CA TYR A 220 -6.82 1.17 21.89
C TYR A 220 -5.46 1.61 22.46
N ASN A 221 -4.96 0.90 23.48
CA ASN A 221 -3.60 1.04 23.99
C ASN A 221 -2.69 0.01 23.30
N PRO A 222 -1.38 0.32 23.12
CA PRO A 222 -0.42 -0.66 22.63
C PRO A 222 -0.43 -1.91 23.53
N CYS A 223 -0.69 -3.07 22.93
CA CYS A 223 -0.26 -4.35 23.48
C CYS A 223 1.26 -4.45 23.19
#